data_AF-A0A7H4LVA2-F1
#
_entry.id   AF-A0A7H4LVA2-F1
#
_cell.length_a   1.000
_cell.length_b   1.000
_cell.length_c   1.000
_cell.angle_alpha   90.00
_cell.angle_beta   90.00
_cell.angle_gamma   90.00
#
_symmetry.space_group_name_H-M   'P 1'
#
loop_
_entity.id
_entity.type
_entity.pdbx_description
1 polymer ?
#
loop_
_entity_poly.entity_id
_entity_poly.type
_entity_poly.pdbx_seq_one_letter_code
_entity_poly.pdbx_strand_id
1 'polypeptide(L)'
;MMNHFRRNALQLTLAALFSSAFYAQAADIPQVKVTVTDKQCEPMNVTVKAGKTQFIIQNHSQKALEWEILKGVMVVEERENIAPGFTQKLTANLQPGEYDMTCGLLTNPKGKLTVTGEATKDAAKADALLSLGEAITAYKAYVTAETAELVSGTKAFTDAVKAGDIEKAKALYAPTRQHYERIEPIAELFSDLDGSIDAREDDYEKKPKIRNSPASTGWKKRCLAITASREWITMPIN
;
A
#
# COMPACT_ATOMS: atom_id res chain seq x y z
N MET A 1 -17.20 -44.16 -91.26
CA MET A 1 -16.23 -43.28 -91.95
C MET A 1 -16.33 -41.90 -91.28
N MET A 2 -15.21 -41.43 -90.73
CA MET A 2 -14.91 -40.08 -90.21
C MET A 2 -16.04 -39.03 -90.16
N ASN A 3 -16.25 -38.41 -88.98
CA ASN A 3 -15.78 -37.04 -88.77
C ASN A 3 -15.98 -36.55 -87.33
N HIS A 4 -14.87 -36.08 -86.76
CA HIS A 4 -14.81 -35.28 -85.53
C HIS A 4 -15.46 -33.92 -85.73
N PHE A 5 -16.25 -33.47 -84.75
CA PHE A 5 -16.40 -32.05 -84.46
C PHE A 5 -16.24 -31.82 -82.95
N ARG A 6 -15.13 -31.19 -82.57
CA ARG A 6 -14.90 -30.54 -81.28
C ARG A 6 -15.30 -29.07 -81.38
N ARG A 7 -15.75 -28.50 -80.26
CA ARG A 7 -15.79 -27.08 -79.81
C ARG A 7 -17.17 -26.77 -79.23
N ASN A 8 -17.37 -26.04 -78.14
CA ASN A 8 -16.54 -25.44 -77.10
C ASN A 8 -17.57 -25.05 -76.03
N ALA A 9 -17.53 -25.61 -74.83
CA ALA A 9 -18.27 -25.08 -73.69
C ALA A 9 -17.23 -24.68 -72.64
N LEU A 10 -16.92 -23.39 -72.59
CA LEU A 10 -16.12 -22.80 -71.52
C LEU A 10 -16.84 -23.10 -70.19
N GLN A 11 -16.23 -23.89 -69.33
CA GLN A 11 -16.71 -24.11 -67.97
C GLN A 11 -16.32 -22.93 -67.08
N LEU A 12 -17.27 -22.46 -66.29
CA LEU A 12 -17.08 -21.52 -65.20
C LEU A 12 -16.11 -22.12 -64.17
N THR A 13 -14.93 -21.54 -64.00
CA THR A 13 -14.08 -21.77 -62.82
C THR A 13 -14.40 -20.73 -61.77
N LEU A 14 -15.33 -21.05 -60.86
CA LEU A 14 -15.55 -20.31 -59.62
C LEU A 14 -14.45 -20.73 -58.64
N ALA A 15 -13.41 -19.91 -58.49
CA ALA A 15 -12.38 -20.12 -57.49
C ALA A 15 -12.96 -19.84 -56.09
N ALA A 16 -13.35 -20.89 -55.38
CA ALA A 16 -13.70 -20.80 -53.97
C ALA A 16 -12.41 -20.61 -53.15
N LEU A 17 -12.09 -19.35 -52.83
CA LEU A 17 -11.15 -18.99 -51.78
C LEU A 17 -11.75 -19.42 -50.43
N PHE A 18 -11.43 -20.63 -49.99
CA PHE A 18 -11.59 -21.02 -48.60
C PHE A 18 -10.54 -20.25 -47.77
N SER A 19 -10.87 -19.02 -47.41
CA SER A 19 -10.18 -18.31 -46.32
C SER A 19 -10.38 -19.10 -45.04
N SER A 20 -9.36 -19.87 -44.65
CA SER A 20 -9.29 -20.49 -43.33
C SER A 20 -9.12 -19.37 -42.31
N ALA A 21 -10.23 -18.81 -41.83
CA ALA A 21 -10.21 -17.98 -40.64
C ALA A 21 -9.84 -18.89 -39.47
N PHE A 22 -8.56 -18.91 -39.12
CA PHE A 22 -8.13 -19.37 -37.81
C PHE A 22 -8.73 -18.40 -36.79
N TYR A 23 -9.91 -18.74 -36.28
CA TYR A 23 -10.41 -18.16 -35.05
C TYR A 23 -9.41 -18.53 -33.96
N ALA A 24 -8.56 -17.59 -33.57
CA ALA A 24 -7.88 -17.66 -32.30
C ALA A 24 -8.97 -17.63 -31.22
N GLN A 25 -9.39 -18.80 -30.76
CA GLN A 25 -10.18 -18.91 -29.55
C GLN A 25 -9.30 -18.35 -28.42
N ALA A 26 -9.64 -17.15 -27.95
CA ALA A 26 -9.14 -16.67 -26.67
C ALA A 26 -9.45 -17.78 -25.66
N ALA A 27 -8.42 -18.35 -25.05
CA ALA A 27 -8.60 -19.38 -24.04
C ALA A 27 -9.48 -18.80 -22.93
N ASP A 28 -10.56 -19.51 -22.58
CA ASP A 28 -11.43 -19.10 -21.49
C ASP A 28 -10.61 -18.98 -20.20
N ILE A 29 -10.73 -17.84 -19.51
CA ILE A 29 -10.06 -17.61 -18.24
C ILE A 29 -10.65 -18.59 -17.21
N PRO A 30 -9.82 -19.42 -16.55
CA PRO A 30 -10.29 -20.34 -15.51
C PRO A 30 -11.11 -19.61 -14.44
N GLN A 31 -12.27 -20.18 -14.09
CA GLN A 31 -13.16 -19.62 -13.08
C GLN A 31 -13.19 -20.48 -11.81
N VAL A 32 -13.07 -19.84 -10.66
CA VAL A 32 -13.21 -20.46 -9.34
C VAL A 32 -14.35 -19.78 -8.58
N LYS A 33 -15.28 -20.56 -8.04
CA LYS A 33 -16.34 -20.04 -7.17
C LYS A 33 -15.90 -20.11 -5.72
N VAL A 34 -16.09 -19.01 -4.99
CA VAL A 34 -15.83 -18.92 -3.55
C VAL A 34 -17.07 -18.32 -2.90
N THR A 35 -17.73 -19.11 -2.06
CA THR A 35 -18.83 -18.61 -1.23
C THR A 35 -18.28 -18.17 0.11
N VAL A 36 -18.61 -16.96 0.55
CA VAL A 36 -18.19 -16.45 1.85
C VAL A 36 -19.40 -16.39 2.77
N THR A 37 -19.33 -17.12 3.87
CA THR A 37 -20.37 -17.16 4.92
C THR A 37 -20.00 -16.22 6.07
N ASP A 38 -20.83 -16.15 7.10
CA ASP A 38 -20.50 -15.37 8.32
C ASP A 38 -19.21 -15.84 9.02
N LYS A 39 -18.75 -17.07 8.76
CA LYS A 39 -17.65 -17.71 9.50
C LYS A 39 -16.43 -18.07 8.67
N GLN A 40 -16.61 -18.40 7.38
CA GLN A 40 -15.56 -19.00 6.56
C GLN A 40 -15.86 -18.91 5.06
N CYS A 41 -14.84 -19.20 4.24
CA CYS A 41 -15.00 -19.46 2.82
C CYS A 41 -15.40 -20.91 2.56
N GLU A 42 -16.11 -21.13 1.47
CA GLU A 42 -16.42 -22.43 0.91
C GLU A 42 -16.03 -22.43 -0.59
N PRO A 43 -15.00 -23.18 -0.99
CA PRO A 43 -14.09 -23.97 -0.13
C PRO A 43 -13.09 -23.09 0.65
N MET A 44 -12.53 -23.63 1.74
CA MET A 44 -11.43 -22.99 2.50
C MET A 44 -10.06 -23.17 1.87
N ASN A 45 -9.91 -24.14 0.96
CA ASN A 45 -8.66 -24.40 0.26
C ASN A 45 -8.96 -24.44 -1.24
N VAL A 46 -8.23 -23.63 -2.00
CA VAL A 46 -8.37 -23.52 -3.46
C VAL A 46 -7.02 -23.79 -4.09
N THR A 47 -7.00 -24.56 -5.17
CA THR A 47 -5.79 -24.76 -5.98
C THR A 47 -6.03 -24.33 -7.41
N VAL A 48 -5.14 -23.50 -7.94
CA VAL A 48 -5.20 -23.00 -9.33
C VAL A 48 -3.82 -23.11 -9.99
N LYS A 49 -3.76 -22.89 -11.30
CA LYS A 49 -2.48 -22.74 -12.02
C LYS A 49 -2.07 -21.27 -12.04
N ALA A 50 -0.77 -21.02 -12.09
CA ALA A 50 -0.22 -19.70 -12.30
C ALA A 50 -0.76 -19.08 -13.60
N GLY A 51 -0.93 -17.76 -13.60
CA GLY A 51 -1.56 -17.00 -14.67
C GLY A 51 -2.91 -16.40 -14.27
N LYS A 52 -3.71 -16.00 -15.27
CA LYS A 52 -5.02 -15.38 -15.05
C LYS A 52 -6.03 -16.39 -14.51
N THR A 53 -6.67 -16.05 -13.39
CA THR A 53 -7.81 -16.77 -12.82
C THR A 53 -8.90 -15.76 -12.44
N GLN A 54 -10.15 -16.08 -12.74
CA GLN A 54 -11.31 -15.29 -12.32
C GLN A 54 -12.01 -15.97 -11.13
N PHE A 55 -12.04 -15.29 -10.00
CA PHE A 55 -12.80 -15.67 -8.83
C PHE A 55 -14.21 -15.09 -8.91
N ILE A 56 -15.20 -15.93 -8.66
CA ILE A 56 -16.61 -15.58 -8.55
C ILE A 56 -16.94 -15.66 -7.07
N ILE A 57 -16.94 -14.51 -6.41
CA ILE A 57 -17.11 -14.38 -4.97
C ILE A 57 -18.59 -14.14 -4.68
N GLN A 58 -19.20 -15.04 -3.93
CA GLN A 58 -20.59 -14.96 -3.53
C GLN A 58 -20.69 -14.69 -2.04
N ASN A 59 -21.34 -13.59 -1.66
CA ASN A 59 -21.55 -13.27 -0.27
C ASN A 59 -22.84 -13.91 0.25
N HIS A 60 -22.71 -14.95 1.07
CA HIS A 60 -23.79 -15.59 1.83
C HIS A 60 -23.74 -15.26 3.33
N SER A 61 -22.96 -14.25 3.72
CA SER A 61 -22.96 -13.68 5.06
C SER A 61 -24.06 -12.62 5.21
N GLN A 62 -24.27 -12.17 6.44
CA GLN A 62 -25.23 -11.11 6.77
C GLN A 62 -24.66 -9.68 6.65
N LYS A 63 -23.38 -9.53 6.28
CA LYS A 63 -22.69 -8.24 6.22
C LYS A 63 -22.12 -7.98 4.84
N ALA A 64 -21.97 -6.72 4.47
CA ALA A 64 -21.12 -6.37 3.33
C ALA A 64 -19.68 -6.82 3.66
N LEU A 65 -19.00 -7.39 2.67
CA LEU A 65 -17.66 -7.91 2.85
C LEU A 65 -16.71 -7.42 1.78
N GLU A 66 -15.44 -7.60 2.09
CA GLU A 66 -14.30 -7.44 1.21
C GLU A 66 -13.61 -8.80 1.08
N TRP A 67 -13.20 -9.15 -0.14
CA TRP A 67 -12.48 -10.39 -0.42
C TRP A 67 -11.13 -10.05 -1.06
N GLU A 68 -10.06 -10.46 -0.39
CA GLU A 68 -8.68 -10.14 -0.74
C GLU A 68 -7.91 -11.44 -0.95
N ILE A 69 -6.97 -11.42 -1.90
CA ILE A 69 -5.89 -12.40 -2.02
C ILE A 69 -4.65 -11.79 -1.39
N LEU A 70 -4.09 -12.46 -0.39
CA LEU A 70 -2.97 -11.98 0.39
C LEU A 70 -1.74 -12.85 0.16
N LYS A 71 -0.57 -12.21 0.09
CA LYS A 71 0.72 -12.89 0.22
C LYS A 71 1.42 -12.27 1.42
N GLY A 72 1.43 -12.97 2.56
CA GLY A 72 1.87 -12.42 3.84
C GLY A 72 1.07 -11.16 4.23
N VAL A 73 1.73 -10.00 4.27
CA VAL A 73 1.10 -8.69 4.58
C VAL A 73 0.68 -7.90 3.34
N MET A 74 0.97 -8.39 2.14
CA MET A 74 0.65 -7.70 0.90
C MET A 74 -0.71 -8.13 0.37
N VAL A 75 -1.53 -7.16 -0.02
CA VAL A 75 -2.74 -7.39 -0.82
C VAL A 75 -2.33 -7.52 -2.28
N VAL A 76 -2.60 -8.69 -2.86
CA VAL A 76 -2.27 -9.00 -4.25
C VAL A 76 -3.38 -8.52 -5.18
N GLU A 77 -4.62 -8.71 -4.76
CA GLU A 77 -5.82 -8.31 -5.49
C GLU A 77 -7.02 -8.30 -4.53
N GLU A 78 -7.97 -7.39 -4.72
CA GLU A 78 -9.09 -7.21 -3.79
C GLU A 78 -10.42 -6.88 -4.49
N ARG A 79 -11.52 -7.23 -3.83
CA ARG A 79 -12.86 -6.78 -4.20
C ARG A 79 -13.67 -6.39 -2.97
N GLU A 80 -13.90 -5.10 -2.84
CA GLU A 80 -14.67 -4.50 -1.75
C GLU A 80 -16.19 -4.46 -2.00
N ASN A 81 -16.93 -4.14 -0.93
CA ASN A 81 -18.35 -3.76 -0.95
C ASN A 81 -19.28 -4.82 -1.58
N ILE A 82 -18.99 -6.10 -1.37
CA ILE A 82 -19.84 -7.20 -1.81
C ILE A 82 -21.01 -7.32 -0.82
N ALA A 83 -22.17 -6.78 -1.17
CA ALA A 83 -23.35 -6.81 -0.30
C ALA A 83 -23.89 -8.24 -0.06
N PRO A 84 -24.61 -8.50 1.05
CA PRO A 84 -25.26 -9.79 1.31
C PRO A 84 -26.14 -10.26 0.15
N GLY A 85 -25.95 -11.51 -0.28
CA GLY A 85 -26.66 -12.12 -1.41
C GLY A 85 -26.10 -11.78 -2.80
N PHE A 86 -25.15 -10.84 -2.90
CA PHE A 86 -24.56 -10.45 -4.18
C PHE A 86 -23.38 -11.34 -4.57
N THR A 87 -23.12 -11.38 -5.86
CA THR A 87 -21.94 -12.03 -6.45
C THR A 87 -21.11 -10.99 -7.17
N GLN A 88 -19.80 -11.01 -6.97
CA GLN A 88 -18.84 -10.17 -7.67
C GLN A 88 -17.76 -11.05 -8.30
N LYS A 89 -17.09 -10.49 -9.32
CA LYS A 89 -16.00 -11.16 -10.02
C LYS A 89 -14.70 -10.41 -9.76
N LEU A 90 -13.63 -11.16 -9.55
CA LEU A 90 -12.27 -10.64 -9.42
C LEU A 90 -11.35 -11.44 -10.32
N THR A 91 -10.56 -10.79 -11.17
CA THR A 91 -9.61 -11.50 -12.05
C THR A 91 -8.20 -11.15 -11.64
N ALA A 92 -7.45 -12.14 -11.15
CA ALA A 92 -6.07 -11.98 -10.69
C ALA A 92 -5.11 -12.70 -11.64
N ASN A 93 -3.92 -12.13 -11.84
CA ASN A 93 -2.82 -12.81 -12.53
C ASN A 93 -1.81 -13.32 -11.50
N LEU A 94 -1.92 -14.59 -11.14
CA LEU A 94 -1.23 -15.14 -9.98
C LEU A 94 0.10 -15.79 -10.36
N GLN A 95 1.12 -15.56 -9.53
CA GLN A 95 2.38 -16.29 -9.60
C GLN A 95 2.30 -17.59 -8.79
N PRO A 96 3.13 -18.61 -9.07
CA PRO A 96 3.18 -19.80 -8.23
C PRO A 96 3.53 -19.46 -6.77
N GLY A 97 2.95 -20.21 -5.83
CA GLY A 97 3.18 -20.04 -4.39
C GLY A 97 1.92 -20.21 -3.55
N GLU A 98 2.08 -20.00 -2.24
CA GLU A 98 0.98 -20.04 -1.27
C GLU A 98 0.48 -18.63 -0.97
N TYR A 99 -0.85 -18.51 -0.89
CA TYR A 99 -1.57 -17.28 -0.63
C TYR A 99 -2.66 -17.53 0.42
N ASP A 100 -3.05 -16.48 1.12
CA ASP A 100 -4.24 -16.48 1.96
C ASP A 100 -5.40 -15.77 1.24
N MET A 101 -6.63 -16.14 1.57
CA MET A 101 -7.83 -15.39 1.16
C MET A 101 -8.62 -14.95 2.38
N THR A 102 -9.14 -13.73 2.38
CA THR A 102 -10.05 -13.29 3.44
C THR A 102 -11.43 -13.92 3.27
N CYS A 103 -12.06 -14.27 4.39
CA CYS A 103 -13.28 -15.08 4.42
C CYS A 103 -14.38 -14.42 5.26
N GLY A 104 -14.68 -13.17 4.93
CA GLY A 104 -15.70 -12.36 5.60
C GLY A 104 -15.05 -11.39 6.56
N LEU A 105 -15.38 -11.49 7.86
CA LEU A 105 -14.78 -10.61 8.87
C LEU A 105 -13.28 -10.92 9.04
N LEU A 106 -12.46 -9.90 9.32
CA LEU A 106 -11.02 -10.05 9.57
C LEU A 106 -10.67 -10.99 10.73
N THR A 107 -11.63 -11.25 11.62
CA THR A 107 -11.51 -12.21 12.73
C THR A 107 -11.73 -13.66 12.32
N ASN A 108 -12.28 -13.91 11.13
CA ASN A 108 -12.53 -15.25 10.62
C ASN A 108 -11.19 -15.90 10.19
N PRO A 109 -11.11 -17.24 10.21
CA PRO A 109 -9.96 -17.94 9.64
C PRO A 109 -9.81 -17.58 8.16
N LYS A 110 -8.59 -17.29 7.75
CA LYS A 110 -8.24 -17.08 6.33
C LYS A 110 -8.27 -18.42 5.59
N GLY A 111 -8.81 -18.42 4.38
CA GLY A 111 -8.69 -19.56 3.47
C GLY A 111 -7.29 -19.62 2.86
N LYS A 112 -6.94 -20.76 2.26
CA LYS A 112 -5.67 -20.99 1.57
C LYS A 112 -5.88 -21.07 0.06
N LEU A 113 -5.02 -20.40 -0.68
CA LEU A 113 -4.95 -20.45 -2.13
C LEU A 113 -3.55 -20.91 -2.56
N THR A 114 -3.48 -22.13 -3.08
CA THR A 114 -2.23 -22.70 -3.62
C THR A 114 -2.20 -22.49 -5.13
N VAL A 115 -1.18 -21.78 -5.61
CA VAL A 115 -0.97 -21.53 -7.04
C VAL A 115 0.16 -22.43 -7.52
N THR A 116 -0.19 -23.39 -8.37
CA THR A 116 0.75 -24.36 -8.94
C THR A 116 1.38 -23.84 -10.24
N GLY A 117 2.62 -24.23 -10.50
CA GLY A 117 3.34 -23.83 -11.71
C GLY A 117 4.85 -23.84 -11.49
N GLU A 118 5.60 -23.58 -12.56
CA GLU A 118 7.06 -23.47 -12.48
C GLU A 118 7.45 -22.17 -11.78
N ALA A 119 8.44 -22.26 -10.89
CA ALA A 119 8.96 -21.09 -10.17
C ALA A 119 9.41 -20.00 -11.15
N THR A 120 8.91 -18.78 -10.94
CA THR A 120 9.25 -17.61 -11.77
C THR A 120 10.18 -16.66 -11.02
N LYS A 121 10.93 -15.84 -11.75
CA LYS A 121 11.76 -14.78 -11.14
C LYS A 121 10.92 -13.78 -10.35
N ASP A 122 9.70 -13.51 -10.79
CA ASP A 122 8.81 -12.56 -10.12
C ASP A 122 8.21 -13.14 -8.84
N ALA A 123 7.89 -14.45 -8.81
CA ALA A 123 7.54 -15.14 -7.58
C ALA A 123 8.66 -15.04 -6.53
N ALA A 124 9.91 -15.30 -6.94
CA ALA A 124 11.07 -15.22 -6.07
C ALA A 124 11.32 -13.79 -5.53
N LYS A 125 11.10 -12.75 -6.35
CA LYS A 125 11.18 -11.35 -5.87
C LYS A 125 10.11 -11.03 -4.83
N ALA A 126 8.86 -11.47 -5.07
CA ALA A 126 7.78 -11.26 -4.11
C ALA A 126 8.07 -11.96 -2.77
N ASP A 127 8.62 -13.17 -2.80
CA ASP A 127 9.03 -13.89 -1.59
C ASP A 127 10.20 -13.20 -0.87
N ALA A 128 11.17 -12.68 -1.63
CA ALA A 128 12.26 -11.89 -1.06
C ALA A 128 11.75 -10.62 -0.35
N LEU A 129 10.77 -9.91 -0.91
CA LEU A 129 10.13 -8.78 -0.24
C LEU A 129 9.41 -9.20 1.03
N LEU A 130 8.71 -10.33 1.01
CA LEU A 130 8.01 -10.86 2.20
C LEU A 130 8.96 -11.29 3.31
N SER A 131 10.16 -11.76 2.97
CA SER A 131 11.20 -12.09 3.96
C SER A 131 11.64 -10.87 4.78
N LEU A 132 11.36 -9.65 4.31
CA LEU A 132 11.60 -8.41 5.06
C LEU A 132 10.48 -8.08 6.05
N GLY A 133 9.38 -8.84 6.08
CA GLY A 133 8.19 -8.53 6.88
C GLY A 133 8.47 -8.42 8.38
N GLU A 134 9.31 -9.29 8.93
CA GLU A 134 9.72 -9.21 10.34
C GLU A 134 10.55 -7.95 10.62
N ALA A 135 11.50 -7.62 9.73
CA ALA A 135 12.33 -6.42 9.85
C ALA A 135 11.49 -5.15 9.76
N ILE A 136 10.51 -5.09 8.84
CA ILE A 136 9.56 -3.98 8.71
C ILE A 136 8.71 -3.85 9.97
N THR A 137 8.23 -4.98 10.51
CA THR A 137 7.41 -5.00 11.75
C THR A 137 8.21 -4.48 12.95
N ALA A 138 9.46 -4.94 13.10
CA ALA A 138 10.36 -4.48 14.14
C ALA A 138 10.69 -2.98 14.00
N TYR A 139 10.95 -2.52 12.77
CA TYR A 139 11.23 -1.11 12.51
C TYR A 139 10.02 -0.21 12.78
N LYS A 140 8.81 -0.65 12.42
CA LYS A 140 7.58 0.06 12.77
C LYS A 140 7.41 0.17 14.28
N ALA A 141 7.68 -0.89 15.04
CA ALA A 141 7.63 -0.86 16.50
C ALA A 141 8.66 0.13 17.07
N TYR A 142 9.89 0.13 16.54
CA TYR A 142 10.94 1.08 16.90
C TYR A 142 10.51 2.54 16.64
N VAL A 143 10.05 2.87 15.42
CA VAL A 143 9.58 4.22 15.08
C VAL A 143 8.43 4.66 15.97
N THR A 144 7.50 3.75 16.29
CA THR A 144 6.38 4.03 17.19
C THR A 144 6.87 4.36 18.60
N ALA A 145 7.85 3.63 19.12
CA ALA A 145 8.44 3.88 20.43
C ALA A 145 9.19 5.22 20.48
N GLU A 146 10.04 5.50 19.49
CA GLU A 146 10.75 6.79 19.39
C GLU A 146 9.75 7.97 19.25
N THR A 147 8.65 7.80 18.51
CA THR A 147 7.59 8.81 18.42
C THR A 147 6.90 9.05 19.76
N ALA A 148 6.66 8.01 20.56
CA ALA A 148 6.06 8.15 21.88
C ALA A 148 6.97 8.93 22.84
N GLU A 149 8.28 8.62 22.85
CA GLU A 149 9.26 9.35 23.64
C GLU A 149 9.41 10.81 23.16
N LEU A 150 9.40 11.04 21.85
CA LEU A 150 9.37 12.39 21.28
C LEU A 150 8.17 13.18 21.79
N VAL A 151 6.95 12.62 21.75
CA VAL A 151 5.74 13.30 22.23
C VAL A 151 5.85 13.63 23.72
N SER A 152 6.29 12.67 24.53
CA SER A 152 6.48 12.83 25.98
C SER A 152 7.51 13.93 26.30
N GLY A 153 8.70 13.85 25.70
CA GLY A 153 9.76 14.85 25.87
C GLY A 153 9.34 16.23 25.36
N THR A 154 8.61 16.30 24.24
CA THR A 154 8.14 17.57 23.66
C THR A 154 7.14 18.24 24.59
N LYS A 155 6.27 17.45 25.22
CA LYS A 155 5.36 17.96 26.25
C LYS A 155 6.14 18.55 27.42
N ALA A 156 7.11 17.82 27.98
CA ALA A 156 7.92 18.31 29.09
C ALA A 156 8.71 19.58 28.72
N PHE A 157 9.31 19.60 27.53
CA PHE A 157 10.03 20.76 26.99
C PHE A 157 9.11 21.97 26.82
N THR A 158 7.96 21.81 26.16
CA THR A 158 7.03 22.91 25.92
C THR A 158 6.36 23.42 27.19
N ASP A 159 6.11 22.54 28.17
CA ASP A 159 5.62 22.93 29.50
C ASP A 159 6.68 23.78 30.24
N ALA A 160 7.96 23.40 30.20
CA ALA A 160 9.05 24.20 30.77
C ALA A 160 9.17 25.58 30.09
N VAL A 161 9.05 25.64 28.77
CA VAL A 161 9.05 26.91 28.03
C VAL A 161 7.86 27.80 28.43
N LYS A 162 6.65 27.24 28.50
CA LYS A 162 5.44 27.98 28.90
C LYS A 162 5.52 28.49 30.34
N ALA A 163 6.18 27.74 31.22
CA ALA A 163 6.43 28.13 32.60
C ALA A 163 7.57 29.17 32.76
N GLY A 164 8.30 29.48 31.69
CA GLY A 164 9.46 30.36 31.74
C GLY A 164 10.70 29.73 32.40
N ASP A 165 10.72 28.41 32.61
CA ASP A 165 11.85 27.67 33.17
C ASP A 165 12.89 27.40 32.08
N ILE A 166 13.73 28.40 31.83
CA ILE A 166 14.67 28.40 30.70
C ILE A 166 15.78 27.37 30.86
N GLU A 167 16.30 27.17 32.07
CA GLU A 167 17.38 26.20 32.29
C GLU A 167 16.88 24.77 32.12
N LYS A 168 15.67 24.46 32.58
CA LYS A 168 15.03 23.17 32.29
C LYS A 168 14.73 23.00 30.82
N ALA A 169 14.24 24.04 30.14
CA ALA A 169 13.97 23.96 28.70
C ALA A 169 15.25 23.72 27.88
N LYS A 170 16.39 24.34 28.25
CA LYS A 170 17.71 24.04 27.65
C LYS A 170 18.10 22.58 27.83
N ALA A 171 18.01 22.08 29.07
CA ALA A 171 18.40 20.72 29.40
C ALA A 171 17.55 19.68 28.64
N LEU A 172 16.27 19.97 28.38
CA LEU A 172 15.35 19.07 27.68
C LEU A 172 15.46 19.14 26.15
N TYR A 173 16.07 20.17 25.58
CA TYR A 173 16.04 20.40 24.13
C TYR A 173 16.72 19.27 23.34
N ALA A 174 18.00 19.00 23.60
CA ALA A 174 18.75 18.00 22.83
C ALA A 174 18.27 16.55 23.09
N PRO A 175 18.02 16.11 24.35
CA PRO A 175 17.51 14.77 24.60
C PRO A 175 16.16 14.51 23.93
N THR A 176 15.25 15.49 23.94
CA THR A 176 13.95 15.32 23.28
C THR A 176 14.10 15.23 21.76
N ARG A 177 14.95 16.06 21.16
CA ARG A 177 15.15 16.06 19.70
C ARG A 177 15.75 14.77 19.19
N GLN A 178 16.62 14.12 19.95
CA GLN A 178 17.26 12.88 19.53
C GLN A 178 16.26 11.82 19.03
N HIS A 179 15.06 11.78 19.60
CA HIS A 179 14.00 10.89 19.17
C HIS A 179 13.48 11.22 17.77
N TYR A 180 13.38 12.50 17.40
CA TYR A 180 13.03 12.94 16.05
C TYR A 180 14.13 12.58 15.04
N GLU A 181 15.38 12.89 15.36
CA GLU A 181 16.55 12.62 14.50
C GLU A 181 16.69 11.12 14.18
N ARG A 182 16.41 10.24 15.16
CA ARG A 182 16.47 8.78 14.98
C ARG A 182 15.45 8.22 14.00
N ILE A 183 14.36 8.95 13.76
CA ILE A 183 13.27 8.56 12.86
C ILE A 183 13.15 9.50 11.66
N GLU A 184 14.13 10.38 11.44
CA GLU A 184 14.15 11.35 10.33
C GLU A 184 13.86 10.70 8.97
N PRO A 185 14.40 9.50 8.61
CA PRO A 185 14.09 8.85 7.32
C PRO A 185 12.61 8.52 7.12
N ILE A 186 11.81 8.50 8.19
CA ILE A 186 10.35 8.32 8.14
C ILE A 186 9.62 9.64 8.37
N ALA A 187 10.16 10.52 9.20
CA ALA A 187 9.58 11.84 9.45
C ALA A 187 9.57 12.71 8.18
N GLU A 188 10.63 12.66 7.36
CA GLU A 188 10.76 13.42 6.11
C GLU A 188 9.71 13.05 5.04
N LEU A 189 9.09 11.86 5.17
CA LEU A 189 7.97 11.45 4.31
C LEU A 189 6.72 12.32 4.51
N PHE A 190 6.64 13.05 5.63
CA PHE A 190 5.58 13.99 5.95
C PHE A 190 6.08 15.44 5.78
N SER A 191 6.43 15.83 4.56
CA SER A 191 7.13 17.10 4.25
C SER A 191 6.56 18.36 4.93
N ASP A 192 5.23 18.50 4.97
CA ASP A 192 4.58 19.66 5.61
C ASP A 192 4.78 19.68 7.13
N LEU A 193 4.73 18.49 7.74
CA LEU A 193 4.92 18.32 9.18
C LEU A 193 6.39 18.46 9.56
N ASP A 194 7.29 17.87 8.76
CA ASP A 194 8.73 17.98 8.95
C ASP A 194 9.20 19.43 8.85
N GLY A 195 8.81 20.14 7.78
CA GLY A 195 9.07 21.57 7.66
C GLY A 195 8.46 22.38 8.83
N SER A 196 7.31 21.96 9.35
CA SER A 196 6.65 22.59 10.51
C SER A 196 7.29 22.28 11.86
N ILE A 197 8.16 21.28 11.95
CA ILE A 197 8.81 20.84 13.18
C ILE A 197 10.28 21.27 13.15
N ASP A 198 11.00 20.98 12.06
CA ASP A 198 12.46 21.01 12.03
C ASP A 198 13.11 21.81 10.90
N ALA A 199 12.33 22.63 10.17
CA ALA A 199 12.92 23.55 9.20
C ALA A 199 14.00 24.45 9.83
N ARG A 200 15.08 24.62 9.07
CA ARG A 200 16.22 25.46 9.41
C ARG A 200 16.10 26.84 8.76
N GLU A 201 17.10 27.69 9.02
CA GLU A 201 16.99 29.12 8.63
C GLU A 201 17.25 29.29 7.13
N ASP A 202 18.16 28.49 6.63
CA ASP A 202 18.54 28.28 5.24
C ASP A 202 17.43 27.65 4.39
N ASP A 203 16.43 27.04 5.00
CA ASP A 203 15.24 26.52 4.30
C ASP A 203 14.26 27.64 3.88
N TYR A 204 14.50 28.90 4.29
CA TYR A 204 13.67 30.05 3.91
C TYR A 204 14.44 31.07 3.06
N GLU A 205 13.89 31.42 1.89
CA GLU A 205 14.47 32.41 0.94
C GLU A 205 14.77 33.77 1.60
N LYS A 206 13.88 34.19 2.50
CA LYS A 206 14.08 35.36 3.36
C LYS A 206 14.54 34.85 4.70
N LYS A 207 15.86 34.84 4.96
CA LYS A 207 16.44 34.58 6.29
C LYS A 207 15.68 35.41 7.32
N PRO A 208 14.76 34.82 8.10
CA PRO A 208 13.86 35.62 8.91
C PRO A 208 14.69 36.37 9.95
N LYS A 209 14.43 37.68 10.15
CA LYS A 209 14.87 38.34 11.39
C LYS A 209 14.14 37.62 12.52
N ILE A 210 14.80 36.65 13.15
CA ILE A 210 14.19 35.56 13.94
C ILE A 210 13.36 36.03 15.14
N ARG A 211 13.33 37.33 15.44
CA ARG A 211 12.65 37.81 16.63
C ARG A 211 11.12 37.66 16.59
N ASN A 212 10.45 37.76 15.43
CA ASN A 212 8.97 37.90 15.38
C ASN A 212 8.26 37.39 14.11
N SER A 213 8.82 36.45 13.32
CA SER A 213 8.12 35.97 12.11
C SER A 213 7.07 34.89 12.42
N PRO A 214 5.83 34.98 11.90
CA PRO A 214 4.86 33.89 11.94
C PRO A 214 5.40 32.59 11.31
N ALA A 215 6.33 32.71 10.37
CA ALA A 215 6.90 31.61 9.58
C ALA A 215 7.95 30.74 10.30
N SER A 216 8.43 31.11 11.49
CA SER A 216 9.32 30.23 12.25
C SER A 216 8.53 29.16 12.99
N THR A 217 9.00 27.92 12.91
CA THR A 217 8.29 26.73 13.38
C THR A 217 8.68 26.33 14.81
N GLY A 218 7.93 25.38 15.39
CA GLY A 218 7.72 25.23 16.84
C GLY A 218 8.96 25.00 17.71
N TRP A 219 10.00 24.36 17.17
CA TRP A 219 11.26 24.09 17.86
C TRP A 219 12.25 25.24 17.77
N LYS A 220 12.44 25.82 16.58
CA LYS A 220 13.34 26.97 16.39
C LYS A 220 12.83 28.25 17.04
N LYS A 221 11.52 28.56 17.00
CA LYS A 221 10.95 29.69 17.76
C LYS A 221 11.36 29.67 19.23
N ARG A 222 11.34 28.50 19.85
CA ARG A 222 11.67 28.32 21.27
C ARG A 222 13.17 28.19 21.49
N CYS A 223 13.90 27.48 20.63
CA CYS A 223 15.32 27.27 20.81
C CYS A 223 16.16 28.55 20.60
N LEU A 224 15.79 29.40 19.62
CA LEU A 224 16.45 30.70 19.46
C LEU A 224 16.11 31.68 20.59
N ALA A 225 14.90 31.61 21.14
CA ALA A 225 14.54 32.35 22.35
C ALA A 225 15.36 31.89 23.58
N ILE A 226 15.59 30.58 23.70
CA ILE A 226 16.31 29.95 24.82
C ILE A 226 17.83 30.18 24.76
N THR A 227 18.43 30.25 23.57
CA THR A 227 19.89 30.38 23.38
C THR A 227 20.38 31.83 23.31
N ALA A 228 19.54 32.79 22.91
CA ALA A 228 19.89 34.22 22.86
C ALA A 228 19.55 34.94 24.18
N SER A 229 20.49 34.96 25.12
CA SER A 229 20.40 35.76 26.35
C SER A 229 20.34 37.28 26.06
N ARG A 230 19.24 37.96 26.40
CA ARG A 230 19.19 39.22 27.22
C ARG A 230 17.89 40.04 27.19
N GLU A 231 16.87 39.76 26.39
CA GLU A 231 15.68 40.63 26.29
C GLU A 231 14.36 39.86 26.40
N TRP A 232 14.05 39.33 27.60
CA TRP A 232 12.88 38.47 27.87
C TRP A 232 11.62 39.20 28.37
N ILE A 233 11.60 40.54 28.47
CA ILE A 233 10.62 41.20 29.37
C ILE A 233 9.33 41.71 28.69
N THR A 234 9.16 41.70 27.36
CA THR A 234 8.04 42.48 26.77
C THR A 234 7.26 41.81 25.63
N MET A 235 6.79 40.57 25.77
CA MET A 235 5.77 40.05 24.83
C MET A 235 4.61 39.33 25.52
N PRO A 236 3.35 39.75 25.23
CA PRO A 236 2.15 39.08 25.74
C PRO A 236 1.91 37.77 24.99
N ILE A 237 1.53 36.75 25.77
CA ILE A 237 1.16 35.42 25.28
C ILE A 237 -0.34 35.46 25.00
N ASN A 238 -0.73 35.59 23.73
CA ASN A 238 -2.07 35.25 23.24
C ASN A 238 -1.94 34.07 22.28
#